data_AF-A0A847T5B7-F1
#
_entry.id   AF-A0A847T5B7-F1
#
_cell.length_a   1.000
_cell.length_b   1.000
_cell.length_c   1.000
_cell.angle_alpha   90.00
_cell.angle_beta   90.00
_cell.angle_gamma   90.00
#
_symmetry.space_group_name_H-M   'P 1'
#
loop_
_entity.id
_entity.type
_entity.pdbx_description
1 polymer ?
#
loop_
_entity_poly.entity_id
_entity_poly.type
_entity_poly.pdbx_seq_one_letter_code
_entity_poly.pdbx_strand_id
1 'polypeptide(L)'
;MALFLAAACTKENNAPSSVKNTGAKTETVTKAGGISVCYVEVNSNSLLNTGKYTLTTGGQQLFDIAIIFAANINYNTTTQQAVLYNNPNVSAVLTNKATQIVPLQNKGMKVLLSILGNHQGAGICNFTSRSAAHAFAKQLSDTVAYYGLDGIDFDDEYAEYGNNNTTQPNDSSFVMLVDELHQLMPSKIISFYYYGPAASRLSWGGKRVGDMANYSWNAIYGSYSVPNVAGLPKSNLGPAAVDIQATSQSTANSLATQTKNNGYGVYLWYNLTSTDKHTYFSGVSNILYGSTVKYTP
;
A
#
# COMPACT_ATOMS: atom_id res chain seq x y z
N MET A 1 -61.21 45.40 5.80
CA MET A 1 -60.94 44.02 6.26
C MET A 1 -60.41 43.24 5.05
N ALA A 2 -59.37 42.45 5.27
CA ALA A 2 -58.36 42.06 4.29
C ALA A 2 -58.86 41.28 3.05
N LEU A 3 -58.18 41.56 1.94
CA LEU A 3 -58.18 40.91 0.64
C LEU A 3 -57.28 39.66 0.71
N PHE A 4 -57.74 38.51 0.21
CA PHE A 4 -56.85 37.45 -0.30
C PHE A 4 -57.53 36.66 -1.42
N LEU A 5 -57.15 36.99 -2.66
CA LEU A 5 -57.34 36.16 -3.85
C LEU A 5 -56.21 35.14 -3.90
N ALA A 6 -56.53 33.86 -3.86
CA ALA A 6 -55.58 32.78 -4.07
C ALA A 6 -55.31 32.62 -5.57
N ALA A 7 -54.10 32.97 -6.00
CA ALA A 7 -53.59 32.65 -7.33
C ALA A 7 -53.05 31.20 -7.32
N ALA A 8 -53.61 30.36 -8.19
CA ALA A 8 -53.12 29.02 -8.45
C ALA A 8 -51.92 29.10 -9.40
N CYS A 9 -50.71 28.83 -8.88
CA CYS A 9 -49.51 28.65 -9.70
C CYS A 9 -49.34 27.18 -10.09
N THR A 10 -49.26 26.95 -11.40
CA THR A 10 -48.85 25.73 -12.08
C THR A 10 -47.49 25.25 -11.59
N LYS A 11 -47.39 23.97 -11.25
CA LYS A 11 -46.16 23.31 -10.82
C LYS A 11 -45.37 22.88 -12.06
N GLU A 12 -44.27 23.56 -12.36
CA GLU A 12 -43.31 23.10 -13.36
C GLU A 12 -42.61 21.83 -12.86
N ASN A 13 -42.68 20.76 -13.65
CA ASN A 13 -41.93 19.53 -13.44
C ASN A 13 -40.46 19.77 -13.84
N ASN A 14 -39.62 20.16 -12.89
CA ASN A 14 -38.17 20.08 -13.05
C ASN A 14 -37.72 18.65 -12.74
N ALA A 15 -37.52 17.85 -13.78
CA ALA A 15 -36.77 16.62 -13.70
C ALA A 15 -35.32 16.93 -13.27
N PRO A 16 -34.73 16.19 -12.31
CA PRO A 16 -33.34 16.42 -11.93
C PRO A 16 -32.43 16.08 -13.11
N SER A 17 -31.71 17.10 -13.57
CA SER A 17 -30.66 17.00 -14.57
C SER A 17 -29.63 15.95 -14.18
N SER A 18 -29.44 14.96 -15.05
CA SER A 18 -28.45 13.91 -14.94
C SER A 18 -27.05 14.51 -14.73
N VAL A 19 -26.48 14.32 -13.55
CA VAL A 19 -25.08 14.61 -13.28
C VAL A 19 -24.26 13.70 -14.18
N LYS A 20 -23.61 14.28 -15.20
CA LYS A 20 -22.60 13.57 -15.99
C LYS A 20 -21.48 13.17 -15.04
N ASN A 21 -21.37 11.86 -14.79
CA ASN A 21 -20.24 11.28 -14.12
C ASN A 21 -19.02 11.49 -15.03
N THR A 22 -18.26 12.57 -14.80
CA THR A 22 -16.94 12.74 -15.39
C THR A 22 -16.02 11.77 -14.69
N GLY A 23 -16.07 10.50 -15.10
CA GLY A 23 -15.07 9.52 -14.71
C GLY A 23 -13.70 10.13 -14.98
N ALA A 24 -12.88 10.22 -13.93
CA ALA A 24 -11.49 10.59 -14.08
C ALA A 24 -10.88 9.68 -15.14
N LYS A 25 -10.49 10.24 -16.29
CA LYS A 25 -9.64 9.52 -17.23
C LYS A 25 -8.30 9.34 -16.53
N THR A 26 -8.11 8.18 -15.92
CA THR A 26 -6.79 7.74 -15.50
C THR A 26 -6.02 7.45 -16.78
N GLU A 27 -5.28 8.44 -17.28
CA GLU A 27 -4.20 8.21 -18.23
C GLU A 27 -3.18 7.31 -17.50
N THR A 28 -3.26 6.00 -17.68
CA THR A 28 -2.23 5.08 -17.20
C THR A 28 -0.99 5.25 -18.07
N VAL A 29 -0.21 6.28 -17.77
CA VAL A 29 1.16 6.40 -18.28
C VAL A 29 2.04 5.56 -17.36
N THR A 30 2.11 4.26 -17.61
CA THR A 30 3.09 3.40 -16.95
C THR A 30 4.48 3.87 -17.36
N LYS A 31 5.28 4.39 -16.42
CA LYS A 31 6.66 4.76 -16.70
C LYS A 31 7.46 3.50 -17.10
N ALA A 32 8.23 3.59 -18.17
CA ALA A 32 9.07 2.47 -18.62
C ALA A 32 10.21 2.25 -17.62
N GLY A 33 10.48 1.00 -17.24
CA GLY A 33 11.55 0.63 -16.30
C GLY A 33 11.09 0.06 -14.95
N GLY A 34 9.78 -0.10 -14.75
CA GLY A 34 9.19 -0.64 -13.53
C GLY A 34 8.54 0.42 -12.65
N ILE A 35 8.12 0.03 -11.45
CA ILE A 35 7.47 0.90 -10.47
C ILE A 35 8.40 1.22 -9.29
N SER A 36 8.25 2.42 -8.74
CA SER A 36 8.83 2.83 -7.47
C SER A 36 7.76 2.79 -6.39
N VAL A 37 8.06 2.13 -5.28
CA VAL A 37 7.17 2.02 -4.10
C VAL A 37 7.80 2.78 -2.95
N CYS A 38 7.05 3.60 -2.23
CA CYS A 38 7.58 4.40 -1.12
C CYS A 38 6.75 4.23 0.15
N TYR A 39 7.38 3.68 1.20
CA TYR A 39 6.85 3.70 2.55
C TYR A 39 7.09 5.05 3.21
N VAL A 40 6.07 5.56 3.90
CA VAL A 40 6.14 6.76 4.72
C VAL A 40 5.72 6.43 6.15
N GLU A 41 6.65 6.65 7.08
CA GLU A 41 6.41 6.64 8.54
C GLU A 41 5.47 7.80 8.92
N VAL A 42 4.16 7.55 8.90
CA VAL A 42 3.16 8.63 9.07
C VAL A 42 3.09 9.15 10.49
N ASN A 43 3.76 8.49 11.44
CA ASN A 43 3.96 9.01 12.78
C ASN A 43 4.81 10.28 12.81
N SER A 44 5.67 10.49 11.82
CA SER A 44 6.63 11.59 11.80
C SER A 44 6.65 12.38 10.48
N ASN A 45 6.02 11.87 9.42
CA ASN A 45 6.11 12.45 8.08
C ASN A 45 4.76 12.47 7.34
N SER A 46 4.57 13.44 6.47
CA SER A 46 3.37 13.50 5.62
C SER A 46 3.50 12.56 4.41
N LEU A 47 2.46 11.76 4.17
CA LEU A 47 2.33 10.94 2.96
C LEU A 47 2.44 11.77 1.68
N LEU A 48 1.99 13.04 1.72
CA LEU A 48 2.00 13.97 0.58
C LEU A 48 3.40 14.27 0.04
N ASN A 49 4.46 14.04 0.82
CA ASN A 49 5.84 14.19 0.37
C ASN A 49 6.15 13.31 -0.86
N THR A 50 5.46 12.17 -1.00
CA THR A 50 5.61 11.29 -2.17
C THR A 50 5.15 11.97 -3.47
N GLY A 51 4.14 12.85 -3.42
CA GLY A 51 3.59 13.54 -4.60
C GLY A 51 4.38 14.76 -5.07
N LYS A 52 5.53 15.04 -4.45
CA LYS A 52 6.39 16.20 -4.72
C LYS A 52 7.46 15.95 -5.77
N TYR A 53 7.59 14.72 -6.26
CA TYR A 53 8.70 14.30 -7.13
C TYR A 53 8.16 13.83 -8.48
N THR A 54 8.59 14.50 -9.55
CA THR A 54 8.16 14.19 -10.92
C THR A 54 9.37 13.93 -11.81
N LEU A 55 9.24 12.99 -12.75
CA LEU A 55 10.23 12.78 -13.79
C LEU A 55 10.25 13.99 -14.73
N THR A 56 11.44 14.50 -15.03
CA THR A 56 11.61 15.61 -15.97
C THR A 56 11.25 15.22 -17.40
N THR A 57 11.45 13.95 -17.76
CA THR A 57 10.97 13.37 -19.01
C THR A 57 9.58 12.77 -18.78
N GLY A 58 8.59 13.23 -19.54
CA GLY A 58 7.22 12.70 -19.51
C GLY A 58 6.33 13.20 -18.36
N GLY A 59 6.91 13.77 -17.29
CA GLY A 59 6.15 14.43 -16.21
C GLY A 59 5.44 13.50 -15.22
N GLN A 60 5.63 12.18 -15.32
CA GLN A 60 5.03 11.20 -14.40
C GLN A 60 5.56 11.39 -12.97
N GLN A 61 4.81 10.92 -11.97
CA GLN A 61 5.31 10.84 -10.60
C GLN A 61 6.52 9.89 -10.51
N LEU A 62 7.48 10.22 -9.65
CA LEU A 62 8.59 9.32 -9.35
C LEU A 62 8.10 8.07 -8.64
N PHE A 63 7.19 8.22 -7.68
CA PHE A 63 6.61 7.12 -6.93
C PHE A 63 5.26 6.74 -7.53
N ASP A 64 5.06 5.46 -7.80
CA ASP A 64 3.80 4.93 -8.33
C ASP A 64 2.89 4.47 -7.20
N ILE A 65 3.49 3.98 -6.10
CA ILE A 65 2.79 3.53 -4.90
C ILE A 65 3.35 4.26 -3.68
N ALA A 66 2.47 4.89 -2.90
CA ALA A 66 2.75 5.42 -1.58
C ALA A 66 2.09 4.53 -0.52
N ILE A 67 2.83 4.16 0.53
CA ILE A 67 2.35 3.24 1.57
C ILE A 67 2.30 3.99 2.91
N ILE A 68 1.12 3.99 3.52
CA ILE A 68 0.89 4.48 4.88
C ILE A 68 1.47 3.44 5.84
N PHE A 69 2.58 3.77 6.50
CA PHE A 69 3.24 2.89 7.46
C PHE A 69 3.03 3.40 8.90
N ALA A 70 2.34 2.65 9.77
CA ALA A 70 1.53 1.46 9.49
C ALA A 70 0.33 1.32 10.43
N ALA A 71 -0.75 0.70 9.95
CA ALA A 71 -1.77 0.13 10.82
C ALA A 71 -1.28 -1.19 11.42
N ASN A 72 -2.03 -1.72 12.38
CA ASN A 72 -1.63 -2.86 13.17
C ASN A 72 -2.67 -3.98 13.21
N ILE A 73 -2.19 -5.22 13.32
CA ILE A 73 -2.98 -6.35 13.80
C ILE A 73 -2.83 -6.46 15.33
N ASN A 74 -3.89 -6.11 16.05
CA ASN A 74 -4.00 -6.25 17.51
C ASN A 74 -4.74 -7.54 17.87
N TYR A 75 -4.76 -7.88 19.17
CA TYR A 75 -5.49 -9.01 19.71
C TYR A 75 -6.46 -8.58 20.83
N ASN A 76 -7.75 -8.85 20.65
CA ASN A 76 -8.73 -8.70 21.71
C ASN A 76 -8.74 -9.96 22.58
N THR A 77 -8.23 -9.87 23.81
CA THR A 77 -8.13 -11.01 24.74
C THR A 77 -9.46 -11.46 25.32
N THR A 78 -10.49 -10.61 25.29
CA THR A 78 -11.85 -10.98 25.74
C THR A 78 -12.56 -11.83 24.68
N THR A 79 -12.51 -11.41 23.40
CA THR A 79 -13.18 -12.14 22.30
C THR A 79 -12.28 -13.17 21.62
N GLN A 80 -10.98 -13.16 21.92
CA GLN A 80 -9.95 -14.00 21.29
C GLN A 80 -9.89 -13.82 19.76
N GLN A 81 -9.97 -12.56 19.31
CA GLN A 81 -10.00 -12.22 17.89
C GLN A 81 -8.92 -11.20 17.54
N ALA A 82 -8.35 -11.34 16.33
CA ALA A 82 -7.51 -10.31 15.75
C ALA A 82 -8.36 -9.09 15.34
N VAL A 83 -7.85 -7.89 15.62
CA VAL A 83 -8.56 -6.64 15.37
C VAL A 83 -7.63 -5.67 14.65
N LEU A 84 -8.12 -5.04 13.58
CA LEU A 84 -7.39 -3.97 12.91
C LEU A 84 -7.35 -2.75 13.82
N TYR A 85 -6.16 -2.22 14.07
CA TYR A 85 -5.93 -1.05 14.87
C TYR A 85 -5.17 0.01 14.08
N ASN A 86 -5.68 1.24 14.11
CA ASN A 86 -4.99 2.41 13.57
C ASN A 86 -4.57 3.27 14.76
N ASN A 87 -3.27 3.54 14.90
CA ASN A 87 -2.81 4.53 15.86
C ASN A 87 -3.36 5.94 15.50
N PRO A 88 -3.23 6.95 16.38
CA PRO A 88 -3.77 8.28 16.11
C PRO A 88 -3.27 8.94 14.82
N ASN A 89 -2.01 8.71 14.42
CA ASN A 89 -1.43 9.31 13.22
C ASN A 89 -1.95 8.65 11.93
N VAL A 90 -2.04 7.31 11.91
CA VAL A 90 -2.68 6.57 10.81
C VAL A 90 -4.14 6.98 10.70
N SER A 91 -4.85 7.05 11.82
CA SER A 91 -6.24 7.51 11.88
C SER A 91 -6.38 8.93 11.32
N ALA A 92 -5.45 9.83 11.64
CA ALA A 92 -5.45 11.19 11.10
C ALA A 92 -5.28 11.21 9.56
N VAL A 93 -4.40 10.39 9.00
CA VAL A 93 -4.23 10.28 7.53
C VAL A 93 -5.49 9.73 6.88
N LEU A 94 -6.05 8.63 7.40
CA LEU A 94 -7.23 7.97 6.83
C LEU A 94 -8.48 8.85 6.92
N THR A 95 -8.74 9.46 8.07
CA THR A 95 -9.91 10.36 8.25
C THR A 95 -9.80 11.61 7.39
N ASN A 96 -8.59 12.12 7.14
CA ASN A 96 -8.33 13.24 6.24
C ASN A 96 -8.03 12.79 4.79
N LYS A 97 -8.59 11.67 4.31
CA LYS A 97 -8.33 11.12 2.96
C LYS A 97 -8.46 12.14 1.83
N ALA A 98 -9.40 13.08 1.92
CA ALA A 98 -9.63 14.10 0.90
C ALA A 98 -8.41 15.03 0.69
N THR A 99 -7.60 15.24 1.72
CA THR A 99 -6.41 16.09 1.67
C THR A 99 -5.10 15.31 1.75
N GLN A 100 -5.09 14.09 2.28
CA GLN A 100 -3.86 13.29 2.44
C GLN A 100 -3.68 12.18 1.39
N ILE A 101 -4.77 11.67 0.81
CA ILE A 101 -4.76 10.48 -0.06
C ILE A 101 -5.18 10.83 -1.48
N VAL A 102 -6.36 11.45 -1.62
CA VAL A 102 -6.95 11.81 -2.92
C VAL A 102 -6.01 12.67 -3.78
N PRO A 103 -5.24 13.64 -3.24
CA PRO A 103 -4.30 14.40 -4.06
C PRO A 103 -3.20 13.54 -4.72
N LEU A 104 -2.78 12.45 -4.07
CA LEU A 104 -1.80 11.51 -4.62
C LEU A 104 -2.46 10.64 -5.69
N GLN A 105 -3.67 10.15 -5.43
CA GLN A 105 -4.45 9.37 -6.40
C GLN A 105 -4.78 10.17 -7.66
N ASN A 106 -5.10 11.46 -7.52
CA ASN A 106 -5.31 12.38 -8.65
C ASN A 106 -4.05 12.61 -9.49
N LYS A 107 -2.85 12.36 -8.93
CA LYS A 107 -1.57 12.35 -9.66
C LYS A 107 -1.28 10.99 -10.32
N GLY A 108 -2.22 10.05 -10.28
CA GLY A 108 -2.10 8.70 -10.85
C GLY A 108 -1.44 7.69 -9.92
N MET A 109 -1.09 8.07 -8.69
CA MET A 109 -0.43 7.19 -7.73
C MET A 109 -1.45 6.24 -7.07
N LYS A 110 -0.96 5.13 -6.53
CA LYS A 110 -1.71 4.23 -5.67
C LYS A 110 -1.36 4.46 -4.21
N VAL A 111 -2.33 4.36 -3.32
CA VAL A 111 -2.12 4.48 -1.87
C VAL A 111 -2.53 3.20 -1.17
N LEU A 112 -1.58 2.54 -0.51
CA LEU A 112 -1.80 1.33 0.27
C LEU A 112 -1.72 1.61 1.77
N LEU A 113 -2.32 0.74 2.57
CA LEU A 113 -2.14 0.69 4.01
C LEU A 113 -1.34 -0.55 4.39
N SER A 114 -0.21 -0.36 5.06
CA SER A 114 0.59 -1.47 5.60
C SER A 114 0.01 -1.96 6.92
N ILE A 115 0.04 -3.29 7.11
CA ILE A 115 -0.45 -4.00 8.30
C ILE A 115 0.74 -4.69 8.97
N LEU A 116 1.08 -4.21 10.16
CA LEU A 116 2.21 -4.65 10.98
C LEU A 116 1.73 -5.34 12.26
N GLY A 117 2.52 -6.27 12.81
CA GLY A 117 2.29 -6.75 14.18
C GLY A 117 2.38 -5.64 15.24
N ASN A 118 1.89 -5.90 16.44
CA ASN A 118 1.89 -4.92 17.53
C ASN A 118 2.01 -5.55 18.92
N HIS A 119 2.93 -6.52 19.03
CA HIS A 119 3.39 -7.13 20.28
C HIS A 119 2.32 -7.88 21.09
N GLN A 120 1.16 -8.17 20.47
CA GLN A 120 -0.01 -8.74 21.15
C GLN A 120 -0.24 -10.22 20.85
N GLY A 121 0.66 -10.86 20.11
CA GLY A 121 0.64 -12.28 19.79
C GLY A 121 -0.18 -12.63 18.55
N ALA A 122 -1.22 -11.87 18.21
CA ALA A 122 -1.90 -12.02 16.93
C ALA A 122 -1.04 -11.46 15.80
N GLY A 123 -0.89 -12.25 14.74
CA GLY A 123 -0.15 -11.86 13.54
C GLY A 123 -0.77 -12.50 12.30
N ILE A 124 -0.33 -12.04 11.13
CA ILE A 124 -0.89 -12.52 9.85
C ILE A 124 -0.60 -14.01 9.59
N CYS A 125 0.32 -14.60 10.36
CA CYS A 125 0.78 -15.98 10.20
C CYS A 125 0.27 -16.95 11.28
N ASN A 126 -0.66 -16.59 12.19
CA ASN A 126 -1.17 -17.50 13.23
C ASN A 126 -2.70 -17.64 13.37
N PHE A 127 -3.51 -17.29 12.37
CA PHE A 127 -4.93 -17.66 12.36
C PHE A 127 -5.10 -19.17 12.38
N THR A 128 -5.96 -19.67 13.27
CA THR A 128 -6.21 -21.12 13.47
C THR A 128 -7.37 -21.66 12.64
N SER A 129 -8.11 -20.78 11.95
CA SER A 129 -9.24 -21.16 11.11
C SER A 129 -9.45 -20.16 9.98
N ARG A 130 -10.05 -20.65 8.89
CA ARG A 130 -10.38 -19.82 7.72
C ARG A 130 -11.42 -18.73 8.05
N SER A 131 -12.34 -19.00 8.98
CA SER A 131 -13.30 -17.99 9.44
C SER A 131 -12.63 -16.85 10.21
N ALA A 132 -11.60 -17.15 11.02
CA ALA A 132 -10.82 -16.11 11.71
C ALA A 132 -10.00 -15.27 10.71
N ALA A 133 -9.35 -15.91 9.75
CA ALA A 133 -8.65 -15.23 8.67
C ALA A 133 -9.60 -14.35 7.84
N HIS A 134 -10.78 -14.87 7.48
CA HIS A 134 -11.83 -14.12 6.78
C HIS A 134 -12.32 -12.91 7.59
N ALA A 135 -12.54 -13.07 8.89
CA ALA A 135 -13.02 -11.97 9.74
C ALA A 135 -12.01 -10.81 9.78
N PHE A 136 -10.71 -11.10 9.79
CA PHE A 136 -9.69 -10.06 9.69
C PHE A 136 -9.58 -9.49 8.27
N ALA A 137 -9.59 -10.34 7.24
CA ALA A 137 -9.63 -9.91 5.84
C ALA A 137 -10.79 -8.94 5.56
N LYS A 138 -11.95 -9.19 6.16
CA LYS A 138 -13.11 -8.30 6.06
C LYS A 138 -12.87 -6.93 6.68
N GLN A 139 -12.20 -6.85 7.84
CA GLN A 139 -11.83 -5.57 8.44
C GLN A 139 -10.90 -4.76 7.51
N LEU A 140 -9.96 -5.44 6.85
CA LEU A 140 -9.06 -4.83 5.87
C LEU A 140 -9.82 -4.34 4.63
N SER A 141 -10.68 -5.18 4.04
CA SER A 141 -11.45 -4.80 2.84
C SER A 141 -12.45 -3.67 3.12
N ASP A 142 -13.12 -3.69 4.28
CA ASP A 142 -14.03 -2.63 4.71
C ASP A 142 -13.27 -1.31 4.88
N THR A 143 -12.05 -1.35 5.43
CA THR A 143 -11.17 -0.18 5.57
C THR A 143 -10.75 0.37 4.21
N VAL A 144 -10.34 -0.50 3.28
CA VAL A 144 -9.99 -0.13 1.90
C VAL A 144 -11.17 0.54 1.20
N ALA A 145 -12.37 -0.04 1.31
CA ALA A 145 -13.58 0.50 0.70
C ALA A 145 -13.98 1.85 1.33
N TYR A 146 -13.99 1.93 2.67
CA TYR A 146 -14.42 3.12 3.39
C TYR A 146 -13.51 4.32 3.15
N TYR A 147 -12.19 4.11 3.16
CA TYR A 147 -11.22 5.17 2.95
C TYR A 147 -10.81 5.38 1.49
N GLY A 148 -11.29 4.54 0.57
CA GLY A 148 -10.96 4.64 -0.86
C GLY A 148 -9.51 4.34 -1.17
N LEU A 149 -8.88 3.42 -0.43
CA LEU A 149 -7.50 2.99 -0.64
C LEU A 149 -7.38 2.13 -1.91
N ASP A 150 -6.16 2.01 -2.42
CA ASP A 150 -5.85 1.17 -3.57
C ASP A 150 -5.48 -0.27 -3.18
N GLY A 151 -5.23 -0.55 -1.89
CA GLY A 151 -4.93 -1.89 -1.43
C GLY A 151 -4.30 -1.98 -0.04
N ILE A 152 -3.78 -3.16 0.25
CA ILE A 152 -3.14 -3.55 1.52
C ILE A 152 -1.73 -4.02 1.25
N ASP A 153 -0.84 -3.67 2.18
CA ASP A 153 0.50 -4.22 2.29
C ASP A 153 0.63 -5.03 3.58
N PHE A 154 1.31 -6.17 3.53
CA PHE A 154 1.54 -7.04 4.69
C PHE A 154 3.00 -7.04 5.11
N ASP A 155 3.22 -6.83 6.40
CA ASP A 155 4.53 -6.85 7.05
C ASP A 155 4.48 -7.71 8.33
N ASP A 156 5.14 -8.86 8.31
CA ASP A 156 5.12 -9.85 9.41
C ASP A 156 6.21 -9.62 10.45
N GLU A 157 6.36 -8.36 10.87
CA GLU A 157 7.23 -7.97 11.98
C GLU A 157 6.40 -7.67 13.24
N TYR A 158 7.04 -7.82 14.40
CA TYR A 158 6.52 -7.39 15.71
C TYR A 158 5.20 -8.04 16.17
N ALA A 159 4.73 -9.14 15.58
CA ALA A 159 3.54 -9.83 16.08
C ALA A 159 3.73 -10.39 17.51
N GLU A 160 4.96 -10.83 17.83
CA GLU A 160 5.31 -11.54 19.09
C GLU A 160 4.44 -12.77 19.35
N TYR A 161 4.34 -13.62 18.33
CA TYR A 161 3.59 -14.89 18.36
C TYR A 161 3.80 -15.67 19.66
N GLY A 162 2.69 -16.02 20.33
CA GLY A 162 2.70 -16.66 21.65
C GLY A 162 2.26 -15.75 22.78
N ASN A 163 2.44 -14.43 22.65
CA ASN A 163 1.88 -13.47 23.61
C ASN A 163 0.37 -13.62 23.73
N ASN A 164 -0.18 -13.31 24.90
CA ASN A 164 -1.61 -13.46 25.21
C ASN A 164 -2.17 -14.87 24.93
N ASN A 165 -1.32 -15.90 25.04
CA ASN A 165 -1.65 -17.31 24.75
C ASN A 165 -2.13 -17.55 23.30
N THR A 166 -1.71 -16.71 22.37
CA THR A 166 -1.95 -16.93 20.93
C THR A 166 -1.11 -18.09 20.42
N THR A 167 -1.52 -18.69 19.30
CA THR A 167 -0.77 -19.79 18.69
C THR A 167 0.50 -19.29 18.01
N GLN A 168 1.49 -20.18 17.88
CA GLN A 168 2.66 -19.95 17.03
C GLN A 168 2.27 -19.90 15.54
N PRO A 169 3.14 -19.37 14.66
CA PRO A 169 2.87 -19.35 13.23
C PRO A 169 2.57 -20.74 12.66
N ASN A 170 1.61 -20.82 11.75
CA ASN A 170 1.19 -22.06 11.11
C ASN A 170 1.13 -21.92 9.58
N ASP A 171 1.21 -23.05 8.87
CA ASP A 171 1.40 -23.07 7.42
C ASP A 171 0.20 -22.52 6.62
N SER A 172 -0.96 -22.41 7.27
CA SER A 172 -2.23 -22.11 6.59
C SER A 172 -2.66 -20.66 6.72
N SER A 173 -2.31 -20.00 7.82
CA SER A 173 -2.83 -18.68 8.21
C SER A 173 -2.68 -17.62 7.12
N PHE A 174 -1.45 -17.39 6.66
CA PHE A 174 -1.18 -16.30 5.72
C PHE A 174 -1.80 -16.57 4.35
N VAL A 175 -1.77 -17.83 3.89
CA VAL A 175 -2.42 -18.24 2.64
C VAL A 175 -3.93 -18.05 2.71
N MET A 176 -4.57 -18.45 3.83
CA MET A 176 -6.00 -18.21 4.05
C MET A 176 -6.32 -16.72 4.05
N LEU A 177 -5.55 -15.91 4.78
CA LEU A 177 -5.77 -14.46 4.85
C LEU A 177 -5.70 -13.80 3.48
N VAL A 178 -4.65 -14.08 2.70
CA VAL A 178 -4.48 -13.51 1.36
C VAL A 178 -5.59 -13.98 0.41
N ASP A 179 -5.98 -15.26 0.47
CA ASP A 179 -7.04 -15.82 -0.36
C ASP A 179 -8.42 -15.19 -0.06
N GLU A 180 -8.75 -15.01 1.22
CA GLU A 180 -9.98 -14.31 1.63
C GLU A 180 -9.96 -12.85 1.22
N LEU A 181 -8.84 -12.15 1.45
CA LEU A 181 -8.72 -10.74 1.10
C LEU A 181 -8.79 -10.51 -0.42
N HIS A 182 -8.13 -11.35 -1.20
CA HIS A 182 -8.17 -11.29 -2.67
C HIS A 182 -9.60 -11.45 -3.20
N GLN A 183 -10.40 -12.36 -2.65
CA GLN A 183 -11.80 -12.53 -3.03
C GLN A 183 -12.68 -11.34 -2.63
N LEU A 184 -12.40 -10.71 -1.49
CA LEU A 184 -13.15 -9.55 -1.00
C LEU A 184 -12.83 -8.26 -1.78
N MET A 185 -11.62 -8.15 -2.33
CA MET A 185 -11.18 -6.96 -3.07
C MET A 185 -10.36 -7.29 -4.34
N PRO A 186 -10.94 -8.00 -5.32
CA PRO A 186 -10.19 -8.58 -6.45
C PRO A 186 -9.55 -7.54 -7.40
N SER A 187 -10.01 -6.29 -7.36
CA SER A 187 -9.45 -5.19 -8.15
C SER A 187 -8.44 -4.33 -7.40
N LYS A 188 -8.09 -4.69 -6.16
CA LYS A 188 -7.21 -3.93 -5.28
C LYS A 188 -5.85 -4.60 -5.15
N ILE A 189 -4.86 -3.82 -4.76
CA ILE A 189 -3.49 -4.29 -4.61
C ILE A 189 -3.35 -5.05 -3.30
N ILE A 190 -2.70 -6.21 -3.35
CA ILE A 190 -2.16 -6.91 -2.19
C ILE A 190 -0.64 -6.98 -2.39
N SER A 191 0.13 -6.39 -1.48
CA SER A 191 1.59 -6.53 -1.47
C SER A 191 2.10 -7.21 -0.21
N PHE A 192 3.32 -7.74 -0.31
CA PHE A 192 3.98 -8.42 0.80
C PHE A 192 5.44 -7.98 0.94
N TYR A 193 5.74 -7.35 2.08
CA TYR A 193 7.08 -7.12 2.56
C TYR A 193 7.70 -8.47 2.94
N TYR A 194 8.67 -8.97 2.16
CA TYR A 194 9.15 -10.35 2.23
C TYR A 194 10.00 -10.59 3.48
N TYR A 195 9.34 -10.73 4.62
CA TYR A 195 9.96 -10.91 5.93
C TYR A 195 9.07 -11.69 6.90
N GLY A 196 9.64 -12.02 8.06
CA GLY A 196 8.96 -12.70 9.15
C GLY A 196 8.53 -14.15 8.85
N PRO A 197 7.81 -14.78 9.79
CA PRO A 197 7.31 -16.15 9.63
C PRO A 197 6.47 -16.39 8.37
N ALA A 198 5.77 -15.39 7.86
CA ALA A 198 4.98 -15.46 6.63
C ALA A 198 5.83 -15.73 5.37
N ALA A 199 7.07 -15.24 5.32
CA ALA A 199 7.95 -15.39 4.14
C ALA A 199 8.28 -16.85 3.79
N SER A 200 8.17 -17.78 4.75
CA SER A 200 8.36 -19.22 4.53
C SER A 200 7.06 -20.02 4.44
N ARG A 201 5.89 -19.38 4.48
CA ARG A 201 4.55 -20.01 4.55
C ARG A 201 3.60 -19.48 3.48
N LEU A 202 4.07 -19.53 2.24
CA LEU A 202 3.41 -18.91 1.08
C LEU A 202 2.57 -19.89 0.25
N SER A 203 2.43 -21.15 0.67
CA SER A 203 1.68 -22.17 -0.05
C SER A 203 0.99 -23.14 0.90
N TRP A 204 -0.32 -23.33 0.72
CA TRP A 204 -1.12 -24.25 1.53
C TRP A 204 -2.41 -24.62 0.78
N GLY A 205 -2.88 -25.86 0.94
CA GLY A 205 -4.14 -26.31 0.34
C GLY A 205 -4.22 -26.18 -1.18
N GLY A 206 -3.09 -26.30 -1.88
CA GLY A 206 -3.00 -26.14 -3.35
C GLY A 206 -3.03 -24.69 -3.84
N LYS A 207 -3.05 -23.70 -2.95
CA LYS A 207 -2.97 -22.27 -3.28
C LYS A 207 -1.61 -21.69 -2.92
N ARG A 208 -1.16 -20.69 -3.70
CA ARG A 208 0.07 -19.94 -3.45
C ARG A 208 -0.24 -18.47 -3.31
N VAL A 209 0.38 -17.80 -2.35
CA VAL A 209 0.24 -16.34 -2.15
C VAL A 209 0.58 -15.57 -3.42
N GLY A 210 1.60 -15.99 -4.16
CA GLY A 210 2.02 -15.29 -5.38
C GLY A 210 1.04 -15.37 -6.56
N ASP A 211 0.02 -16.21 -6.50
CA ASP A 211 -1.07 -16.22 -7.48
C ASP A 211 -2.15 -15.17 -7.18
N MET A 212 -2.12 -14.57 -5.97
CA MET A 212 -3.16 -13.68 -5.44
C MET A 212 -2.62 -12.29 -5.06
N ALA A 213 -1.35 -12.21 -4.64
CA ALA A 213 -0.64 -10.97 -4.40
C ALA A 213 -0.23 -10.31 -5.73
N ASN A 214 -0.14 -8.98 -5.73
CA ASN A 214 0.32 -8.20 -6.87
C ASN A 214 1.82 -7.92 -6.82
N TYR A 215 2.39 -7.70 -5.63
CA TYR A 215 3.80 -7.32 -5.51
C TYR A 215 4.45 -7.93 -4.26
N SER A 216 5.77 -8.11 -4.31
CA SER A 216 6.57 -8.39 -3.12
C SER A 216 7.97 -7.84 -3.27
N TRP A 217 8.59 -7.46 -2.16
CA TRP A 217 9.90 -6.80 -2.15
C TRP A 217 10.75 -7.21 -0.95
N ASN A 218 12.06 -7.04 -1.12
CA ASN A 218 13.07 -7.24 -0.10
C ASN A 218 12.81 -6.34 1.12
N ALA A 219 13.09 -6.87 2.30
CA ALA A 219 12.94 -6.19 3.58
C ALA A 219 14.26 -5.63 4.14
N ILE A 220 15.40 -5.99 3.55
CA ILE A 220 16.71 -5.61 4.09
C ILE A 220 17.21 -4.36 3.38
N TYR A 221 17.00 -3.19 3.97
CA TYR A 221 17.42 -1.90 3.40
C TYR A 221 18.93 -1.84 3.15
N GLY A 222 19.32 -1.24 2.02
CA GLY A 222 20.70 -1.16 1.56
C GLY A 222 21.21 -2.42 0.86
N SER A 223 20.34 -3.39 0.57
CA SER A 223 20.72 -4.68 -0.01
C SER A 223 19.92 -5.06 -1.27
N TYR A 224 20.40 -6.11 -1.94
CA TYR A 224 19.75 -6.75 -3.07
C TYR A 224 19.46 -8.22 -2.74
N SER A 225 18.20 -8.57 -2.50
CA SER A 225 17.79 -9.95 -2.20
C SER A 225 16.46 -10.25 -2.86
N VAL A 226 16.41 -11.27 -3.72
CA VAL A 226 15.21 -11.58 -4.50
C VAL A 226 14.17 -12.26 -3.60
N PRO A 227 12.95 -11.70 -3.47
CA PRO A 227 11.88 -12.39 -2.75
C PRO A 227 11.50 -13.71 -3.46
N ASN A 228 11.44 -14.81 -2.71
CA ASN A 228 11.04 -16.11 -3.25
C ASN A 228 9.53 -16.33 -3.05
N VAL A 229 8.72 -15.64 -3.85
CA VAL A 229 7.25 -15.73 -3.81
C VAL A 229 6.74 -16.44 -5.05
N ALA A 230 6.59 -17.76 -4.99
CA ALA A 230 6.14 -18.56 -6.12
C ALA A 230 4.77 -18.09 -6.65
N GLY A 231 4.68 -17.89 -7.97
CA GLY A 231 3.51 -17.30 -8.64
C GLY A 231 3.74 -15.86 -9.11
N LEU A 232 4.60 -15.10 -8.44
CA LEU A 232 4.92 -13.73 -8.83
C LEU A 232 6.02 -13.69 -9.92
N PRO A 233 5.78 -13.02 -11.06
CA PRO A 233 6.81 -12.79 -12.07
C PRO A 233 7.81 -11.72 -11.62
N LYS A 234 9.00 -11.68 -12.24
CA LYS A 234 10.05 -10.67 -11.94
C LYS A 234 9.57 -9.23 -12.05
N SER A 235 8.63 -8.94 -12.96
CA SER A 235 8.01 -7.62 -13.12
C SER A 235 7.28 -7.13 -11.86
N ASN A 236 6.97 -8.03 -10.94
CA ASN A 236 6.21 -7.77 -9.73
C ASN A 236 7.05 -7.95 -8.45
N LEU A 237 8.36 -8.19 -8.62
CA LEU A 237 9.29 -8.41 -7.52
C LEU A 237 10.29 -7.27 -7.42
N GLY A 238 10.60 -6.87 -6.18
CA GLY A 238 11.57 -5.82 -5.87
C GLY A 238 12.73 -6.33 -5.02
N PRO A 239 13.86 -6.74 -5.61
CA PRO A 239 15.00 -7.21 -4.83
C PRO A 239 15.78 -6.09 -4.14
N ALA A 240 15.74 -4.88 -4.69
CA ALA A 240 16.39 -3.70 -4.13
C ALA A 240 15.49 -3.02 -3.10
N ALA A 241 16.03 -2.78 -1.90
CA ALA A 241 15.38 -2.03 -0.84
C ALA A 241 16.30 -0.90 -0.35
N VAL A 242 15.77 0.32 -0.26
CA VAL A 242 16.53 1.52 0.10
C VAL A 242 15.84 2.30 1.21
N ASP A 243 16.57 2.52 2.31
CA ASP A 243 16.24 3.57 3.28
C ASP A 243 16.82 4.89 2.76
N ILE A 244 15.94 5.87 2.47
CA ILE A 244 16.29 7.18 1.89
C ILE A 244 17.21 8.02 2.82
N GLN A 245 17.21 7.74 4.12
CA GLN A 245 18.01 8.46 5.10
C GLN A 245 19.35 7.80 5.39
N ALA A 246 19.43 6.47 5.28
CA ALA A 246 20.62 5.70 5.66
C ALA A 246 21.44 5.16 4.47
N THR A 247 20.79 4.82 3.37
CA THR A 247 21.46 4.16 2.24
C THR A 247 22.19 5.19 1.37
N SER A 248 23.49 5.01 1.18
CA SER A 248 24.29 5.93 0.36
C SER A 248 23.82 6.00 -1.10
N GLN A 249 24.12 7.12 -1.78
CA GLN A 249 23.82 7.29 -3.20
C GLN A 249 24.42 6.18 -4.06
N SER A 250 25.68 5.83 -3.80
CA SER A 250 26.40 4.83 -4.59
C SER A 250 25.76 3.46 -4.46
N THR A 251 25.36 3.07 -3.23
CA THR A 251 24.62 1.82 -3.01
C THR A 251 23.27 1.87 -3.72
N ALA A 252 22.48 2.92 -3.56
CA ALA A 252 21.19 3.04 -4.24
C ALA A 252 21.32 2.96 -5.78
N ASN A 253 22.31 3.63 -6.37
CA ASN A 253 22.57 3.53 -7.81
C ASN A 253 22.99 2.11 -8.23
N SER A 254 23.81 1.42 -7.43
CA SER A 254 24.19 0.03 -7.67
C SER A 254 22.98 -0.91 -7.65
N LEU A 255 22.11 -0.76 -6.64
CA LEU A 255 20.88 -1.54 -6.52
C LEU A 255 19.92 -1.27 -7.70
N ALA A 256 19.83 -0.03 -8.16
CA ALA A 256 19.03 0.35 -9.33
C ALA A 256 19.56 -0.31 -10.61
N THR A 257 20.89 -0.32 -10.77
CA THR A 257 21.56 -0.97 -11.90
C THR A 257 21.30 -2.47 -11.91
N GLN A 258 21.42 -3.14 -10.75
CA GLN A 258 21.10 -4.56 -10.62
C GLN A 258 19.62 -4.86 -10.90
N THR A 259 18.71 -4.01 -10.42
CA THR A 259 17.26 -4.12 -10.68
C THR A 259 16.98 -4.12 -12.18
N LYS A 260 17.52 -3.12 -12.90
CA LYS A 260 17.39 -2.98 -14.35
C LYS A 260 18.01 -4.16 -15.11
N ASN A 261 19.27 -4.50 -14.82
CA ASN A 261 20.01 -5.53 -15.55
C ASN A 261 19.40 -6.92 -15.38
N ASN A 262 18.83 -7.21 -14.20
CA ASN A 262 18.25 -8.52 -13.91
C ASN A 262 16.75 -8.63 -14.27
N GLY A 263 16.16 -7.53 -14.79
CA GLY A 263 14.79 -7.49 -15.29
C GLY A 263 13.71 -7.51 -14.21
N TYR A 264 13.98 -6.91 -13.05
CA TYR A 264 13.00 -6.77 -11.97
C TYR A 264 12.19 -5.48 -12.10
N GLY A 265 10.89 -5.55 -11.78
CA GLY A 265 9.96 -4.46 -12.07
C GLY A 265 9.61 -3.57 -10.89
N VAL A 266 10.15 -3.80 -9.69
CA VAL A 266 9.87 -2.98 -8.50
C VAL A 266 11.16 -2.48 -7.87
N TYR A 267 11.16 -1.22 -7.45
CA TYR A 267 12.23 -0.62 -6.66
C TYR A 267 11.66 0.00 -5.38
N LEU A 268 12.10 -0.51 -4.23
CA LEU A 268 11.53 -0.15 -2.92
C LEU A 268 12.30 0.99 -2.25
N TRP A 269 11.55 1.98 -1.79
CA TRP A 269 12.01 3.11 -1.00
C TRP A 269 11.30 3.14 0.36
N TYR A 270 12.04 3.53 1.39
CA TYR A 270 11.52 3.67 2.75
C TYR A 270 12.00 4.98 3.39
N ASN A 271 11.20 5.48 4.33
CA ASN A 271 11.50 6.60 5.21
C ASN A 271 11.66 7.95 4.48
N LEU A 272 10.73 8.27 3.57
CA LEU A 272 10.68 9.60 2.96
C LEU A 272 10.23 10.65 3.98
N THR A 273 11.06 11.69 4.15
CA THR A 273 10.77 12.83 5.01
C THR A 273 10.39 14.08 4.21
N SER A 274 10.24 15.22 4.87
CA SER A 274 9.99 16.52 4.23
C SER A 274 11.22 17.13 3.54
N THR A 275 12.41 16.58 3.76
CA THR A 275 13.65 17.05 3.13
C THR A 275 13.62 16.77 1.64
N ASP A 276 13.98 17.76 0.81
CA ASP A 276 14.15 17.57 -0.63
C ASP A 276 15.31 16.59 -0.90
N LYS A 277 14.99 15.51 -1.64
CA LYS A 277 15.91 14.45 -2.03
C LYS A 277 16.01 14.30 -3.55
N HIS A 278 15.62 15.29 -4.36
CA HIS A 278 15.54 15.15 -5.82
C HIS A 278 16.87 14.79 -6.48
N THR A 279 18.00 15.32 -5.99
CA THR A 279 19.34 14.93 -6.48
C THR A 279 19.59 13.45 -6.22
N TYR A 280 19.21 12.97 -5.03
CA TYR A 280 19.36 11.58 -4.66
C TYR A 280 18.52 10.65 -5.54
N PHE A 281 17.26 11.03 -5.72
CA PHE A 281 16.33 10.30 -6.61
C PHE A 281 16.73 10.36 -8.07
N SER A 282 17.31 11.46 -8.54
CA SER A 282 17.76 11.61 -9.93
C SER A 282 18.86 10.60 -10.27
N GLY A 283 19.75 10.26 -9.33
CA GLY A 283 20.78 9.24 -9.55
C GLY A 283 20.19 7.86 -9.89
N VAL A 284 19.19 7.43 -9.12
CA VAL A 284 18.50 6.15 -9.36
C VAL A 284 17.55 6.23 -10.55
N SER A 285 16.78 7.31 -10.65
CA SER A 285 15.79 7.51 -11.71
C SER A 285 16.42 7.58 -13.10
N ASN A 286 17.62 8.16 -13.24
CA ASN A 286 18.35 8.12 -14.51
C ASN A 286 18.69 6.69 -14.93
N ILE A 287 19.01 5.81 -13.98
CA ILE A 287 19.34 4.42 -14.26
C ILE A 287 18.08 3.66 -14.69
N LEU A 288 17.04 3.69 -13.87
CA LEU A 288 15.81 2.91 -14.08
C LEU A 288 14.98 3.45 -15.26
N TYR A 289 14.80 4.76 -15.32
CA TYR A 289 13.79 5.42 -16.17
C TYR A 289 14.40 6.35 -17.23
N GLY A 290 15.72 6.55 -17.22
CA GLY A 290 16.38 7.47 -18.15
C GLY A 290 16.01 8.95 -17.94
N SER A 291 15.53 9.31 -16.75
CA SER A 291 15.05 10.66 -16.44
C SER A 291 15.55 11.14 -15.09
N THR A 292 15.87 12.43 -14.99
CA THR A 292 16.08 13.11 -13.71
C THR A 292 14.75 13.39 -13.02
N VAL A 293 14.82 13.83 -11.76
CA VAL A 293 13.66 14.14 -10.91
C VAL A 293 13.63 15.62 -10.60
N LYS A 294 12.45 16.23 -10.72
CA LYS A 294 12.12 17.57 -10.26
C LYS A 294 11.33 17.50 -8.95
N TYR A 295 11.74 18.32 -7.98
CA TYR A 295 10.97 18.57 -6.75
C TYR A 295 9.99 19.74 -6.95
N THR A 296 8.78 19.59 -6.41
CA THR A 296 7.77 20.67 -6.30
C THR A 296 7.25 20.69 -4.87
N PRO A 297 7.54 21.75 -4.09
CA PRO A 297 7.23 21.81 -2.66
C PRO A 297 5.75 21.77 -2.32
#